data_AF-A0A452ZDZ0-F1
#
_entry.id   AF-A0A452ZDZ0-F1
#
_cell.length_a   1.000
_cell.length_b   1.000
_cell.length_c   1.000
_cell.angle_alpha   90.00
_cell.angle_beta   90.00
_cell.angle_gamma   90.00
#
_symmetry.space_group_name_H-M   'P 1'
#
loop_
_entity.id
_entity.type
_entity.pdbx_description
1 polymer ?
#
loop_
_entity_poly.entity_id
_entity_poly.type
_entity_poly.pdbx_seq_one_letter_code
_entity_poly.pdbx_strand_id
1 'polypeptide(L)'
;LVSILVGAGATGQPKQRKPHRFRPGTVALREIRRYQKSVDFLIPFAPFVRLIKEVTDFFCPEISRWTPQALVAIQEVSAQTWHVLLDLMV
;
A
#
# COMPACT_ATOMS: atom_id res chain seq x y z
N LEU A 1 60.56 10.70 36.09
CA LEU A 1 59.51 11.67 36.50
C LEU A 1 59.17 12.50 35.28
N VAL A 2 58.02 12.45 34.63
CA VAL A 2 56.74 11.79 34.84
C VAL A 2 56.10 11.68 33.45
N SER A 3 55.43 10.55 33.24
CA SER A 3 54.46 10.24 32.19
C SER A 3 53.60 11.42 31.74
N ILE A 4 53.18 11.43 30.48
CA ILE A 4 51.74 11.36 30.14
C ILE A 4 51.63 11.03 28.65
N LEU A 5 51.07 9.84 28.43
CA LEU A 5 50.40 9.43 27.23
C LEU A 5 49.28 10.44 26.89
N VAL A 6 49.41 11.18 25.80
CA VAL A 6 48.23 11.67 25.09
C VAL A 6 47.87 10.59 24.08
N GLY A 7 46.90 9.76 24.47
CA GLY A 7 46.37 8.68 23.66
C GLY A 7 45.86 9.21 22.32
N ALA A 8 46.35 8.62 21.24
CA ALA A 8 45.71 8.67 19.94
C ALA A 8 44.32 8.03 20.08
N GLY A 9 43.32 8.87 20.34
CA GLY A 9 41.92 8.47 20.31
C GLY A 9 41.61 7.97 18.89
N ALA A 10 41.38 6.66 18.78
CA ALA A 10 40.90 6.03 17.58
C ALA A 10 39.65 6.77 17.08
N THR A 11 39.77 7.50 15.98
CA THR A 11 38.64 8.03 15.24
C THR A 11 37.87 6.83 14.66
N GLY A 12 36.97 6.27 15.47
CA GLY A 12 36.02 5.25 15.04
C GLY A 12 35.12 5.85 13.98
N GLN A 13 35.52 5.75 12.71
CA GLN A 13 34.65 6.06 11.59
C GLN A 13 33.35 5.25 11.74
N PRO A 14 32.16 5.87 11.69
CA PRO A 14 30.93 5.11 11.66
C PRO A 14 30.95 4.26 10.39
N LYS A 15 31.18 2.96 10.56
CA LYS A 15 31.07 1.96 9.49
C LYS A 15 29.69 2.15 8.86
N GLN A 16 29.64 2.74 7.67
CA GLN A 16 28.39 2.93 6.94
C GLN A 16 27.74 1.55 6.82
N ARG A 17 26.66 1.34 7.59
CA ARG A 17 25.93 0.07 7.57
C ARG A 17 25.38 -0.07 6.16
N LYS A 18 25.77 -1.13 5.47
CA LYS A 18 25.25 -1.44 4.14
C LYS A 18 23.72 -1.39 4.19
N PRO A 19 23.06 -0.79 3.18
CA PRO A 19 21.60 -0.73 3.16
C PRO A 19 21.03 -2.14 3.27
N HIS A 20 20.20 -2.36 4.29
CA HIS A 20 19.58 -3.66 4.53
C HIS A 20 18.61 -3.98 3.38
N ARG A 21 18.89 -5.05 2.64
CA ARG A 21 18.01 -5.54 1.58
C ARG A 21 17.23 -6.75 2.07
N PHE A 22 15.89 -6.67 2.01
CA PHE A 22 15.02 -7.80 2.31
C PHE A 22 15.18 -8.90 1.25
N ARG A 23 15.04 -10.15 1.67
CA ARG A 23 14.98 -11.29 0.74
C ARG A 23 13.77 -11.15 -0.20
N PRO A 24 13.87 -11.63 -1.44
CA PRO A 24 12.70 -11.70 -2.33
C PRO A 24 11.57 -12.45 -1.61
N GLY A 25 10.34 -11.93 -1.71
CA GLY A 25 9.17 -12.46 -1.02
C GLY A 25 8.92 -11.93 0.40
N THR A 26 9.93 -11.43 1.12
CA THR A 26 9.71 -10.89 2.49
C THR A 26 8.85 -9.63 2.50
N VAL A 27 9.02 -8.76 1.50
CA VAL A 27 8.19 -7.55 1.35
C VAL A 27 6.78 -7.93 0.92
N ALA A 28 6.64 -8.82 -0.06
CA ALA A 28 5.34 -9.30 -0.55
C ALA A 28 4.49 -9.93 0.57
N LEU A 29 5.07 -10.83 1.39
CA LEU A 29 4.34 -11.42 2.52
C LEU A 29 3.94 -10.40 3.58
N ARG A 30 4.75 -9.34 3.78
CA ARG A 30 4.41 -8.25 4.70
C ARG A 30 3.25 -7.43 4.16
N GLU A 31 3.24 -7.14 2.87
CA GLU A 31 2.17 -6.43 2.18
C GLU A 31 0.87 -7.24 2.19
N ILE A 32 0.92 -8.54 1.88
CA ILE A 32 -0.24 -9.44 1.97
C ILE A 32 -0.85 -9.41 3.37
N ARG A 33 -0.04 -9.58 4.42
CA ARG A 33 -0.53 -9.51 5.81
C ARG A 33 -1.07 -8.13 6.19
N ARG A 34 -0.55 -7.06 5.59
CA ARG A 34 -1.04 -5.69 5.82
C ARG A 34 -2.41 -5.49 5.18
N TYR A 35 -2.56 -5.86 3.91
CA TYR A 35 -3.81 -5.73 3.14
C TYR A 35 -4.89 -6.74 3.55
N GLN A 36 -4.53 -7.85 4.18
CA GLN A 36 -5.49 -8.76 4.81
C GLN A 36 -5.96 -8.25 6.18
N LYS A 37 -5.16 -7.42 6.86
CA LYS A 37 -5.47 -6.91 8.20
C LYS A 37 -6.32 -5.63 8.16
N SER A 38 -6.12 -4.78 7.17
CA SER A 38 -6.95 -3.59 6.97
C SER A 38 -7.76 -3.71 5.69
N VAL A 39 -8.97 -3.13 5.72
CA VAL A 39 -9.94 -3.13 4.62
C VAL A 39 -9.93 -1.76 3.91
N ASP A 40 -8.79 -1.08 3.94
CA ASP A 40 -8.67 0.24 3.30
C ASP A 40 -8.82 0.08 1.79
N PHE A 41 -9.45 1.05 1.13
CA PHE A 41 -9.58 1.00 -0.32
C PHE A 41 -8.21 1.05 -1.00
N LEU A 42 -7.82 -0.03 -1.69
CA LEU A 42 -6.57 -0.09 -2.46
C LEU A 42 -6.57 0.83 -3.69
N ILE A 43 -7.75 1.15 -4.22
CA ILE A 43 -7.93 1.97 -5.41
C ILE A 43 -8.30 3.41 -4.99
N PRO A 44 -7.60 4.44 -5.48
CA PRO A 44 -7.98 5.83 -5.22
C PRO A 44 -9.35 6.17 -5.80
N PHE A 45 -10.12 7.03 -5.11
CA PHE A 45 -11.49 7.36 -5.50
C PHE A 45 -11.60 8.03 -6.88
N ALA A 46 -10.69 8.98 -7.18
CA ALA A 46 -10.75 9.75 -8.43
C ALA A 46 -10.69 8.91 -9.73
N PRO A 47 -9.74 7.97 -9.92
CA PRO A 47 -9.76 7.09 -11.09
C PRO A 47 -10.94 6.12 -11.09
N PHE A 48 -11.41 5.67 -9.92
CA PHE A 48 -12.56 4.77 -9.81
C PHE A 48 -13.87 5.42 -10.30
N VAL A 49 -14.09 6.69 -9.95
CA VAL A 49 -15.25 7.45 -10.42
C VAL A 49 -15.21 7.66 -11.94
N ARG A 50 -14.03 7.85 -12.53
CA ARG A 50 -13.89 7.96 -13.99
C ARG A 50 -14.31 6.66 -14.69
N LEU A 51 -13.86 5.53 -14.17
CA LEU A 51 -14.24 4.21 -14.67
C LEU A 51 -15.76 3.97 -14.57
N ILE A 52 -16.38 4.31 -13.44
CA ILE A 52 -17.84 4.16 -13.29
C ILE A 52 -18.59 4.98 -14.34
N LYS A 53 -18.15 6.23 -14.58
CA LYS A 53 -18.78 7.08 -15.60
C LYS A 53 -18.61 6.51 -17.00
N GLU A 54 -17.42 6.05 -17.36
CA GLU A 54 -17.17 5.43 -18.67
C GLU A 54 -18.06 4.19 -18.91
N VAL A 55 -18.20 3.34 -17.90
CA VAL A 55 -19.09 2.17 -17.95
C VAL A 55 -20.57 2.60 -18.03
N THR A 56 -20.96 3.60 -17.26
CA THR A 56 -22.35 4.11 -17.26
C THR A 56 -22.71 4.73 -18.60
N ASP A 57 -21.81 5.53 -19.18
CA ASP A 57 -22.01 6.16 -20.49
C ASP A 57 -22.16 5.09 -21.60
N PHE A 58 -21.48 3.95 -21.48
CA PHE A 58 -21.61 2.84 -22.42
C PHE A 58 -22.96 2.11 -22.32
N PHE A 59 -23.45 1.84 -21.11
CA PHE A 59 -24.66 1.03 -20.90
C PHE A 59 -25.96 1.85 -20.81
N CYS A 60 -25.90 3.03 -20.19
CA CYS A 60 -27.04 3.90 -19.90
C CYS A 60 -26.64 5.38 -20.03
N PRO A 61 -26.52 5.92 -21.27
CA PRO A 61 -26.09 7.29 -21.50
C PRO A 61 -27.05 8.37 -20.94
N GLU A 62 -28.27 7.99 -20.57
CA GLU A 62 -29.24 8.89 -19.93
C GLU A 62 -28.89 9.22 -18.47
N ILE A 63 -28.08 8.38 -17.81
CA ILE A 63 -27.76 8.52 -16.38
C ILE A 63 -26.36 9.15 -16.24
N SER A 64 -26.32 10.49 -16.23
CA SER A 64 -25.05 11.24 -16.12
C SER A 64 -24.66 11.62 -14.67
N ARG A 65 -25.59 11.51 -13.71
CA ARG A 65 -25.41 12.02 -12.35
C ARG A 65 -25.40 10.88 -11.32
N TRP A 66 -24.30 10.83 -10.56
CA TRP A 66 -24.11 9.88 -9.47
C TRP A 66 -24.12 10.58 -8.12
N THR A 67 -24.76 9.97 -7.13
CA THR A 67 -24.64 10.41 -5.73
C THR A 67 -23.30 9.91 -5.16
N PRO A 68 -22.65 10.67 -4.26
CA PRO A 68 -21.39 10.24 -3.67
C PRO A 68 -21.55 8.94 -2.87
N GLN A 69 -22.70 8.72 -2.24
CA GLN A 69 -23.01 7.50 -1.50
C GLN A 69 -23.08 6.27 -2.42
N ALA A 70 -23.66 6.40 -3.62
CA ALA A 70 -23.70 5.31 -4.58
C ALA A 70 -22.30 4.92 -5.06
N LEU A 71 -21.43 5.91 -5.30
CA LEU A 71 -20.05 5.66 -5.73
C LEU A 71 -19.25 4.90 -4.66
N VAL A 72 -19.43 5.25 -3.37
CA VAL A 72 -18.80 4.54 -2.26
C VAL A 72 -19.36 3.13 -2.13
N ALA A 73 -20.68 2.95 -2.21
CA ALA A 73 -21.30 1.62 -2.15
C ALA A 73 -20.78 0.69 -3.25
N ILE A 74 -20.65 1.18 -4.49
CA ILE A 74 -20.06 0.42 -5.60
C ILE A 74 -18.60 0.06 -5.29
N GLN A 75 -17.85 0.99 -4.71
CA GLN A 75 -16.45 0.75 -4.34
C GLN A 75 -16.33 -0.30 -3.23
N GLU A 76 -17.19 -0.24 -2.21
CA GLU A 76 -17.25 -1.23 -1.12
C GLU A 76 -17.58 -2.63 -1.64
N VAL A 77 -18.59 -2.76 -2.50
CA VAL A 77 -18.93 -4.07 -3.10
C VAL A 77 -17.75 -4.60 -3.91
N SER A 78 -17.10 -3.75 -4.71
CA SER A 78 -15.94 -4.17 -5.49
C SER A 78 -14.79 -4.66 -4.58
N ALA A 79 -14.50 -3.95 -3.50
CA ALA A 79 -13.46 -4.33 -2.53
C ALA A 79 -13.81 -5.62 -1.78
N GLN A 80 -15.05 -5.75 -1.29
CA GLN A 80 -15.54 -6.92 -0.57
C GLN A 80 -15.52 -8.18 -1.45
N THR A 81 -15.84 -8.04 -2.73
CA THR A 81 -15.81 -9.17 -3.69
C THR A 81 -14.41 -9.76 -3.79
N TRP A 82 -13.36 -8.93 -3.79
CA TRP A 82 -11.98 -9.41 -3.80
C TRP A 82 -11.57 -10.11 -2.52
N HIS A 83 -12.04 -9.67 -1.36
CA HIS A 83 -11.76 -10.34 -0.09
C HIS A 83 -12.32 -11.76 -0.07
N VAL A 84 -13.60 -11.92 -0.42
CA VAL A 84 -14.25 -13.24 -0.47
C VAL A 84 -13.56 -14.16 -1.47
N LEU A 85 -13.11 -13.62 -2.61
CA LEU A 85 -12.45 -14.39 -3.66
C LEU A 85 -11.02 -14.77 -3.28
N LEU A 86 -10.27 -13.89 -2.59
CA LEU A 86 -8.95 -14.19 -2.06
C LEU A 86 -9.01 -15.22 -0.91
N ASP A 87 -10.01 -15.12 -0.03
CA ASP A 87 -10.24 -16.11 1.04
C ASP A 87 -10.66 -17.48 0.49
N LEU A 88 -11.28 -17.54 -0.69
CA LEU A 88 -11.60 -18.80 -1.40
C LEU A 88 -10.41 -19.40 -2.16
N MET A 89 -9.37 -18.61 -2.44
CA MET A 89 -8.23 -19.02 -3.27
C MET A 89 -6.99 -19.39 -2.44
N VAL A 90 -6.99 -19.09 -1.13
CA VAL A 90 -5.99 -19.51 -0.12
C VAL A 90 -6.51 -20.69 0.67
#